data_AF-A0A224VG50-F1
#
_entry.id   AF-A0A224VG50-F1
#
_cell.length_a   1.000
_cell.length_b   1.000
_cell.length_c   1.000
_cell.angle_alpha   90.00
_cell.angle_beta   90.00
_cell.angle_gamma   90.00
#
_symmetry.space_group_name_H-M   'P 1'
#
loop_
_entity.id
_entity.type
_entity.pdbx_description
1 polymer ?
#
loop_
_entity_poly.entity_id
_entity_poly.type
_entity_poly.pdbx_seq_one_letter_code
_entity_poly.pdbx_strand_id
1 'polypeptide(L)'
;MRANQFAFAFGIFALVVGIIVDIYGLVTQFGSLDSAQVVLIGSIILAIGLAFLSLPNRWERYAGQLVVGLGLLYYFYIQTNKWWVAVIIALIAMALMEYGLKHR
;
A
#
# COMPACT_ATOMS: atom_id res chain seq x y z
N MET A 1 -11.19 -14.77 -22.86
CA MET A 1 -10.82 -13.38 -22.49
C MET A 1 -11.48 -12.88 -21.18
N ARG A 2 -11.93 -13.75 -20.26
CA ARG A 2 -12.63 -13.34 -19.01
C ARG A 2 -11.72 -13.09 -17.80
N ALA A 3 -10.51 -13.67 -17.78
CA ALA A 3 -9.57 -13.54 -16.66
C ALA A 3 -9.08 -12.09 -16.46
N ASN A 4 -8.89 -11.31 -17.54
CA ASN A 4 -8.49 -9.91 -17.45
C ASN A 4 -9.55 -9.01 -16.79
N GLN A 5 -10.83 -9.29 -17.01
CA GLN A 5 -11.91 -8.46 -16.44
C GLN A 5 -12.05 -8.68 -14.93
N PHE A 6 -11.93 -9.94 -14.47
CA PHE A 6 -11.94 -10.25 -13.05
C PHE A 6 -10.74 -9.62 -12.34
N ALA A 7 -9.52 -9.82 -12.86
CA ALA A 7 -8.31 -9.28 -12.25
C ALA A 7 -8.35 -7.75 -12.16
N PHE A 8 -8.82 -7.09 -13.21
CA PHE A 8 -8.98 -5.64 -13.24
C PHE A 8 -10.02 -5.16 -12.22
N ALA A 9 -11.22 -5.76 -12.20
CA ALA A 9 -12.27 -5.38 -11.25
C ALA A 9 -11.86 -5.64 -9.80
N PHE A 10 -11.19 -6.76 -9.53
CA PHE A 10 -10.64 -7.08 -8.22
C PHE A 10 -9.55 -6.08 -7.81
N GLY A 11 -8.68 -5.68 -8.74
CA GLY A 11 -7.66 -4.66 -8.50
C GLY A 11 -8.27 -3.31 -8.09
N ILE A 12 -9.31 -2.85 -8.78
CA ILE A 12 -10.06 -1.64 -8.41
C ILE A 12 -10.70 -1.79 -7.03
N PHE A 13 -11.39 -2.91 -6.79
CA PHE A 13 -12.02 -3.19 -5.50
C PHE A 13 -11.01 -3.13 -4.36
N ALA A 14 -9.85 -3.79 -4.53
CA ALA A 14 -8.79 -3.78 -3.55
C ALA A 14 -8.22 -2.37 -3.32
N LEU A 15 -8.05 -1.55 -4.36
CA LEU A 15 -7.65 -0.15 -4.17
C LEU A 15 -8.66 0.63 -3.32
N VAL A 16 -9.95 0.49 -3.60
CA VAL A 16 -11.00 1.20 -2.85
C VAL A 16 -11.02 0.74 -1.39
N VAL A 17 -11.02 -0.58 -1.16
CA VAL A 17 -11.05 -1.14 0.20
C VAL A 17 -9.79 -0.75 0.97
N GLY A 18 -8.62 -0.84 0.36
CA GLY A 18 -7.35 -0.49 0.99
C GLY A 18 -7.30 0.97 1.43
N ILE A 19 -7.76 1.90 0.58
CA ILE A 19 -7.87 3.33 0.93
C ILE A 19 -8.84 3.55 2.10
N ILE A 20 -10.01 2.89 2.08
CA ILE A 20 -11.00 3.02 3.16
C ILE A 20 -10.42 2.52 4.49
N VAL A 21 -9.72 1.38 4.47
CA VAL A 21 -9.09 0.80 5.67
C VAL A 21 -7.99 1.71 6.19
N ASP A 22 -7.13 2.26 5.31
CA ASP A 22 -6.09 3.22 5.70
C ASP A 22 -6.70 4.48 6.35
N ILE A 23 -7.70 5.08 5.71
CA ILE A 23 -8.38 6.27 6.24
C ILE A 23 -9.04 5.96 7.58
N TYR A 24 -9.71 4.80 7.70
CA TYR A 24 -10.33 4.38 8.95
C TYR A 24 -9.30 4.26 10.08
N GLY A 25 -8.16 3.61 9.81
CA GLY A 25 -7.05 3.50 10.77
C GLY A 25 -6.50 4.86 11.18
N LEU A 26 -6.32 5.77 10.22
CA LEU A 26 -5.80 7.11 10.48
C LEU A 26 -6.78 8.00 11.25
N VAL A 27 -8.09 7.89 11.03
CA VAL A 27 -9.08 8.78 11.66
C VAL A 27 -9.47 8.33 13.07
N THR A 28 -9.54 7.02 13.33
CA THR A 28 -10.11 6.51 14.58
C THR A 28 -9.15 6.50 15.76
N GLN A 29 -7.87 6.19 15.54
CA GLN A 29 -6.90 6.00 16.63
C GLN A 29 -5.49 6.48 16.24
N PHE A 30 -5.38 7.62 15.56
CA PHE A 30 -4.11 8.14 15.04
C PHE A 30 -2.98 8.12 16.08
N GLY A 31 -1.81 7.63 15.67
CA GLY A 31 -0.61 7.53 16.51
C GLY A 31 -0.57 6.31 17.44
N SER A 32 -1.60 5.48 17.48
CA SER A 32 -1.60 4.23 18.24
C SER A 32 -1.06 3.05 17.43
N LEU A 33 -0.60 2.00 18.13
CA LEU A 33 -0.21 0.73 17.51
C LEU A 33 -1.37 0.06 16.77
N ASP A 34 -2.58 0.15 17.31
CA ASP A 34 -3.77 -0.42 16.69
C ASP A 34 -4.07 0.26 15.34
N SER A 35 -4.01 1.59 15.29
CA SER A 35 -4.12 2.35 14.04
C SER A 35 -3.03 1.97 13.04
N ALA A 36 -1.78 1.85 13.50
CA ALA A 36 -0.65 1.44 12.67
C ALA A 36 -0.88 0.07 12.03
N GLN A 37 -1.40 -0.90 12.78
CA GLN A 37 -1.73 -2.23 12.25
C GLN A 37 -2.85 -2.16 11.21
N VAL A 38 -3.89 -1.35 11.44
CA VAL A 38 -4.98 -1.16 10.47
C VAL A 38 -4.46 -0.54 9.17
N VAL A 39 -3.61 0.49 9.26
CA VAL A 39 -2.98 1.10 8.08
C VAL A 39 -2.03 0.13 7.36
N LEU A 40 -1.33 -0.73 8.09
CA LEU A 40 -0.53 -1.79 7.46
C LEU A 40 -1.40 -2.74 6.63
N ILE A 41 -2.56 -3.13 7.16
CA ILE A 41 -3.52 -3.99 6.46
C ILE A 41 -4.03 -3.30 5.18
N GLY A 42 -4.45 -2.03 5.27
CA GLY A 42 -4.93 -1.27 4.11
C GLY A 42 -3.84 -1.10 3.05
N SER A 43 -2.61 -0.80 3.46
CA SER A 43 -1.44 -0.72 2.59
C SER A 43 -1.10 -2.04 1.87
N ILE A 44 -1.24 -3.19 2.54
CA ILE A 44 -1.07 -4.50 1.90
C ILE A 44 -2.18 -4.75 0.87
N ILE A 45 -3.43 -4.41 1.21
CA ILE A 45 -4.56 -4.55 0.27
C ILE A 45 -4.33 -3.65 -0.96
N LEU A 46 -3.84 -2.43 -0.77
CA LEU A 46 -3.46 -1.52 -1.86
C LEU A 46 -2.35 -2.10 -2.74
N ALA A 47 -1.31 -2.66 -2.13
CA ALA A 47 -0.22 -3.32 -2.85
C ALA A 47 -0.74 -4.45 -3.75
N ILE A 48 -1.65 -5.28 -3.22
CA ILE A 48 -2.31 -6.34 -3.99
C ILE A 48 -3.15 -5.73 -5.12
N GLY A 49 -3.93 -4.69 -4.84
CA GLY A 49 -4.74 -4.00 -5.85
C GLY A 49 -3.91 -3.48 -7.03
N LEU A 50 -2.78 -2.83 -6.74
CA LEU A 50 -1.82 -2.36 -7.74
C LEU A 50 -1.23 -3.51 -8.58
N ALA A 51 -0.89 -4.63 -7.93
CA ALA A 51 -0.41 -5.80 -8.64
C ALA A 51 -1.46 -6.33 -9.62
N PHE A 52 -2.73 -6.44 -9.21
CA PHE A 52 -3.81 -6.95 -10.04
C PHE A 52 -4.23 -6.00 -11.18
N LEU A 53 -4.16 -4.69 -10.96
CA LEU A 53 -4.47 -3.69 -11.97
C LEU A 53 -3.44 -3.62 -13.10
N SER A 54 -2.21 -4.10 -12.88
CA SER A 54 -1.14 -4.16 -13.88
C SER A 54 -0.97 -2.85 -14.66
N LEU A 55 -1.07 -1.72 -13.96
CA LEU A 55 -1.02 -0.40 -14.59
C LEU A 55 0.35 -0.22 -15.28
N PRO A 56 0.36 0.25 -16.55
CA PRO A 56 1.62 0.64 -17.21
C PRO A 56 2.32 1.75 -16.43
N ASN A 57 3.59 2.07 -16.75
CA ASN A 57 4.38 3.16 -16.14
C ASN A 57 3.68 4.53 -16.31
N ARG A 58 2.63 4.77 -15.54
CA ARG A 58 1.83 5.99 -15.49
C ARG A 58 1.78 6.49 -14.06
N TRP A 59 1.38 7.75 -13.94
CA TRP A 59 1.35 8.47 -12.67
C TRP A 59 0.46 7.77 -11.62
N GLU A 60 -0.62 7.09 -12.03
CA GLU A 60 -1.54 6.39 -11.10
C GLU A 60 -0.83 5.28 -10.31
N ARG A 61 0.09 4.56 -10.97
CA ARG A 61 0.86 3.49 -10.31
C ARG A 61 1.79 4.05 -9.25
N TYR A 62 2.53 5.11 -9.58
CA TYR A 62 3.45 5.75 -8.65
C TYR A 62 2.72 6.40 -7.49
N ALA A 63 1.54 7.00 -7.73
CA ALA A 63 0.69 7.52 -6.67
C ALA A 63 0.27 6.40 -5.70
N GLY A 64 -0.19 5.26 -6.22
CA GLY A 64 -0.54 4.11 -5.38
C GLY A 64 0.64 3.54 -4.60
N GLN A 65 1.80 3.39 -5.24
CA GLN A 65 3.02 2.94 -4.57
C GLN A 65 3.44 3.89 -3.44
N LEU A 66 3.29 5.19 -3.67
CA LEU A 66 3.59 6.21 -2.65
C LEU A 66 2.64 6.10 -1.46
N VAL A 67 1.34 5.89 -1.70
CA VAL A 67 0.36 5.66 -0.61
C VAL A 67 0.74 4.43 0.22
N VAL A 68 1.07 3.31 -0.43
CA VAL A 68 1.54 2.11 0.28
C VAL A 68 2.83 2.39 1.07
N GLY A 69 3.78 3.09 0.46
CA GLY A 69 5.03 3.48 1.11
C GLY A 69 4.80 4.34 2.35
N LEU A 70 3.86 5.28 2.30
CA LEU A 70 3.48 6.11 3.45
C LEU A 70 2.83 5.29 4.57
N GLY A 71 1.96 4.34 4.24
CA GLY A 71 1.34 3.49 5.26
C GLY A 71 2.34 2.54 5.93
N LEU A 72 3.30 2.00 5.16
CA LEU A 72 4.42 1.23 5.72
C LEU A 72 5.31 2.10 6.61
N LEU A 73 5.66 3.31 6.16
CA LEU A 73 6.42 4.26 6.93
C LEU A 73 5.72 4.58 8.25
N TYR A 74 4.42 4.86 8.21
CA TYR A 74 3.61 5.11 9.40
C TYR A 74 3.64 3.92 10.36
N TYR A 75 3.39 2.71 9.86
CA TYR A 75 3.42 1.50 10.68
C TYR A 75 4.77 1.31 11.38
N PHE A 76 5.87 1.32 10.62
CA PHE A 76 7.19 1.09 11.19
C PHE A 76 7.65 2.24 12.10
N TYR A 77 7.21 3.46 11.83
CA TYR A 77 7.50 4.60 12.71
C TYR A 77 6.85 4.42 14.08
N ILE A 78 5.55 4.09 14.11
CA ILE A 78 4.82 3.85 15.36
C ILE A 78 5.36 2.61 16.08
N GLN A 79 5.66 1.54 15.36
CA GLN A 79 6.15 0.27 15.94
C GLN A 79 7.54 0.40 16.57
N THR A 80 8.46 1.13 15.92
CA THR A 80 9.88 1.16 16.32
C THR A 80 10.27 2.42 17.09
N ASN A 81 9.45 3.47 17.01
CA ASN A 81 9.77 4.83 17.46
C ASN A 81 11.11 5.37 16.92
N LYS A 82 11.56 4.86 15.75
CA LYS A 82 12.82 5.23 15.10
C LYS A 82 12.55 5.62 13.65
N TRP A 83 12.50 6.93 13.42
CA TRP A 83 12.26 7.52 12.09
C TRP A 83 13.13 6.92 10.97
N TRP A 84 14.44 6.79 11.21
CA TRP A 84 15.37 6.28 10.19
C TRP A 84 15.11 4.81 9.81
N VAL A 85 14.69 3.98 10.78
CA VAL A 85 14.34 2.57 10.51
C VAL A 85 13.11 2.52 9.62
N ALA A 86 12.08 3.29 9.94
CA ALA A 86 10.84 3.34 9.18
C ALA A 86 11.07 3.78 7.72
N VAL A 87 11.89 4.81 7.52
CA VAL A 87 12.26 5.30 6.17
C VAL A 87 12.99 4.22 5.37
N ILE A 88 14.01 3.58 5.96
CA ILE A 88 14.78 2.54 5.24
C ILE A 88 13.88 1.39 4.82
N ILE A 89 13.02 0.90 5.73
CA ILE A 89 12.12 -0.21 5.43
C ILE A 89 11.10 0.18 4.35
N ALA A 90 10.50 1.37 4.45
CA ALA A 90 9.56 1.86 3.45
C ALA A 90 10.21 1.98 2.06
N LEU A 91 11.44 2.52 1.98
CA LEU A 91 12.19 2.61 0.73
C LEU A 91 12.50 1.24 0.12
N ILE A 92 12.95 0.28 0.94
CA ILE A 92 13.22 -1.10 0.49
C ILE A 92 11.92 -1.73 -0.03
N ALA A 93 10.81 -1.62 0.71
CA ALA A 93 9.53 -2.18 0.32
C ALA A 93 9.00 -1.57 -0.99
N MET A 94 9.10 -0.25 -1.16
CA MET A 94 8.73 0.42 -2.42
C MET A 94 9.62 -0.04 -3.58
N ALA A 95 10.93 -0.20 -3.36
CA ALA A 95 11.85 -0.68 -4.39
C ALA A 95 11.52 -2.12 -4.81
N LEU A 96 11.21 -2.99 -3.86
CA LEU A 96 10.77 -4.37 -4.12
C LEU A 96 9.44 -4.40 -4.88
N MET A 97 8.49 -3.54 -4.50
CA MET A 97 7.21 -3.43 -5.20
C MET A 97 7.40 -2.94 -6.64
N GLU A 98 8.19 -1.89 -6.86
CA GLU A 98 8.49 -1.39 -8.21
C GLU A 98 9.20 -2.44 -9.07
N TYR A 99 10.15 -3.18 -8.49
CA TYR A 99 10.81 -4.29 -9.17
C TYR A 99 9.79 -5.37 -9.57
N GLY A 100 8.93 -5.79 -8.64
CA GLY A 100 7.91 -6.81 -8.88
C GLY A 100 6.84 -6.39 -9.88
N LEU A 101 6.46 -5.11 -9.92
CA LEU A 101 5.50 -4.59 -10.90
C LEU A 101 6.10 -4.42 -12.30
N LYS A 102 7.41 -4.19 -12.41
CA LYS A 102 8.12 -4.07 -13.70
C LYS A 102 8.41 -5.41 -14.38
N HIS A 103 8.65 -6.47 -13.60
CA HIS A 103 9.11 -7.77 -14.10
C HIS A 103 8.02 -8.85 -14.03
N ARG A 104 6.75 -8.46 -14.06
CA ARG A 104 5.60 -9.37 -13.99
C ARG A 104 5.14 -9.85 -15.36
#